data_AF-A0A4C1U5G3-F1
#
_entry.id   AF-A0A4C1U5G3-F1
#
_cell.length_a   1.000
_cell.length_b   1.000
_cell.length_c   1.000
_cell.angle_alpha   90.00
_cell.angle_beta   90.00
_cell.angle_gamma   90.00
#
_symmetry.space_group_name_H-M   'P 1'
#
loop_
_entity.id
_entity.type
_entity.pdbx_description
1 polymer ?
#
loop_
_entity_poly.entity_id
_entity_poly.type
_entity_poly.pdbx_seq_one_letter_code
_entity_poly.pdbx_strand_id
1 'polypeptide(L)'
;MTSFGATNIVNNTGYMPTFKVQGQIYHRIGSLLPVQDEDPKFLQIYFTGNEAAEADQSCAISTEVRREIVLELQTMFHEHNNLIRSFTTALDQMPTDDYKVVIRADKTPPGEHKRRFNAPVKDDVAVVIVGTEFERRDIIIHLRNENLRRVA
;
A
#
# COMPACT_ATOMS: atom_id res chain seq x y z
N MET A 1 -0.68 2.69 -2.17
CA MET A 1 -0.69 3.87 -1.28
C MET A 1 -2.09 4.47 -1.22
N THR A 2 -2.52 4.94 -0.07
CA THR A 2 -3.93 5.23 0.24
C THR A 2 -4.30 6.69 0.01
N SER A 3 -5.51 6.98 -0.45
CA SER A 3 -6.01 8.36 -0.55
C SER A 3 -6.32 8.96 0.81
N PHE A 4 -6.09 10.27 0.95
CA PHE A 4 -6.51 11.06 2.09
C PHE A 4 -7.93 11.58 1.83
N GLY A 5 -8.93 10.80 2.23
CA GLY A 5 -10.34 11.15 2.03
C GLY A 5 -10.87 12.07 3.13
N ALA A 6 -11.70 13.06 2.76
CA ALA A 6 -12.40 13.93 3.70
C ALA A 6 -13.92 13.80 3.52
N THR A 7 -14.68 13.84 4.61
CA THR A 7 -16.16 13.82 4.57
C THR A 7 -16.73 15.20 4.21
N ASN A 8 -16.01 16.26 4.56
CA ASN A 8 -16.33 17.64 4.20
C ASN A 8 -15.03 18.34 3.79
N ILE A 9 -15.08 19.05 2.66
CA ILE A 9 -13.96 19.85 2.16
C ILE A 9 -14.40 21.32 2.26
N VAL A 10 -13.65 22.11 3.03
CA VAL A 10 -13.88 23.56 3.15
C VAL A 10 -12.83 24.28 2.32
N ASN A 11 -13.25 24.82 1.18
CA ASN A 11 -12.41 25.64 0.31
C ASN A 11 -12.72 27.11 0.55
N ASN A 12 -11.84 27.81 1.27
CA ASN A 12 -11.94 29.26 1.43
C ASN A 12 -11.41 29.96 0.17
N THR A 13 -12.04 31.05 -0.24
CA THR A 13 -11.57 31.88 -1.36
C THR A 13 -10.28 32.63 -0.98
N GLY A 14 -9.32 32.70 -1.90
CA GLY A 14 -8.00 33.32 -1.69
C GLY A 14 -6.85 32.30 -1.62
N TYR A 15 -5.62 32.80 -1.44
CA TYR A 15 -4.45 31.93 -1.26
C TYR A 15 -4.38 31.42 0.18
N MET A 16 -4.60 30.12 0.37
CA MET A 16 -4.43 29.45 1.66
C MET A 16 -3.35 28.36 1.52
N PRO A 17 -2.10 28.63 1.94
CA PRO A 17 -1.00 27.67 1.81
C PRO A 17 -1.09 26.50 2.79
N THR A 18 -2.14 26.44 3.61
CA THR A 18 -2.33 25.46 4.67
C THR A 18 -3.58 24.65 4.40
N PHE A 19 -3.47 23.32 4.44
CA PHE A 19 -4.62 22.44 4.58
C PHE A 19 -4.76 22.08 6.07
N LYS A 20 -6.00 22.02 6.58
CA LYS A 20 -6.30 21.59 7.95
C LYS A 20 -7.14 20.33 7.90
N VAL A 21 -6.76 19.35 8.70
CA VAL A 21 -7.48 18.09 8.85
C VAL A 21 -8.03 18.03 10.27
N GLN A 22 -9.32 17.73 10.40
CA GLN A 22 -9.97 17.52 11.69
C GLN A 22 -10.56 16.12 11.75
N GLY A 23 -10.27 15.40 12.84
CA GLY A 23 -10.74 14.02 13.07
C GLY A 23 -9.63 12.99 12.97
N GLN A 24 -10.01 11.71 13.08
CA GLN A 24 -9.08 10.59 12.97
C GLN A 24 -8.69 10.36 11.51
N ILE A 25 -7.38 10.35 11.25
CA ILE A 25 -6.80 9.95 9.97
C ILE A 25 -6.74 8.43 9.95
N TYR A 26 -7.22 7.84 8.87
CA TYR A 26 -7.06 6.43 8.59
C TYR A 26 -6.78 6.24 7.10
N HIS A 27 -6.07 5.18 6.81
CA HIS A 27 -5.74 4.72 5.48
C HIS A 27 -6.79 3.69 5.03
N ARG A 28 -7.12 3.64 3.74
CA ARG A 28 -7.93 2.56 3.16
C ARG A 28 -7.06 1.67 2.31
N ILE A 29 -7.03 0.38 2.62
CA ILE A 29 -6.29 -0.62 1.87
C ILE A 29 -7.27 -1.59 1.18
N GLY A 30 -7.00 -1.91 -0.08
CA GLY A 30 -7.73 -2.94 -0.83
C GLY A 30 -6.99 -4.27 -0.79
N SER A 31 -7.44 -5.21 -1.62
CA SER A 31 -6.75 -6.48 -1.83
C SER A 31 -5.39 -6.34 -2.49
N LEU A 32 -4.59 -7.40 -2.39
CA LEU A 32 -3.24 -7.44 -2.94
C LEU A 32 -3.23 -7.46 -4.46
N LEU A 33 -4.18 -8.16 -5.08
CA LEU A 33 -4.42 -8.16 -6.52
C LEU A 33 -5.67 -7.36 -6.87
N PRO A 34 -5.77 -6.85 -8.12
CA PRO A 34 -6.99 -6.29 -8.65
C PRO A 34 -8.14 -7.30 -8.58
N VAL A 35 -9.36 -6.78 -8.44
CA VAL A 35 -10.56 -7.57 -8.70
C VAL A 35 -10.53 -8.00 -10.17
N GLN A 36 -11.13 -9.14 -10.47
CA GLN A 36 -11.17 -9.64 -11.84
C GLN A 36 -11.77 -8.58 -12.78
N ASP A 37 -11.12 -8.37 -13.92
CA ASP A 37 -11.49 -7.38 -14.95
C ASP A 37 -11.46 -5.91 -14.49
N GLU A 38 -10.84 -5.61 -13.34
CA GLU A 38 -10.56 -4.23 -12.91
C GLU A 38 -9.09 -3.85 -13.08
N ASP A 39 -8.86 -2.58 -13.39
CA ASP A 39 -7.50 -2.03 -13.45
C ASP A 39 -6.84 -1.95 -12.06
N PRO A 40 -5.51 -2.16 -11.98
CA PRO A 40 -4.76 -2.01 -10.73
C PRO A 40 -4.90 -0.63 -10.10
N LYS A 41 -5.11 -0.60 -8.78
CA LYS A 41 -5.25 0.64 -7.99
C LYS A 41 -4.37 0.61 -6.74
N PHE A 42 -4.05 1.79 -6.20
CA PHE A 42 -3.36 1.97 -4.93
C PHE A 42 -1.94 1.37 -4.86
N LEU A 43 -1.80 0.18 -4.25
CA LEU A 43 -0.51 -0.51 -4.10
C LEU A 43 -0.27 -1.50 -5.23
N GLN A 44 -1.35 -1.98 -5.87
CA GLN A 44 -1.32 -3.00 -6.92
C GLN A 44 -0.50 -2.51 -8.12
N ILE A 45 -0.60 -1.22 -8.43
CA ILE A 45 0.13 -0.53 -9.52
C ILE A 45 1.65 -0.74 -9.45
N TYR A 46 2.23 -1.10 -8.29
CA TYR A 46 3.69 -1.22 -8.17
C TYR A 46 4.25 -2.61 -8.47
N PHE A 47 3.40 -3.64 -8.60
CA PHE A 47 3.89 -5.01 -8.74
C PHE A 47 2.99 -5.93 -9.56
N THR A 48 1.90 -5.44 -10.15
CA THR A 48 1.00 -6.26 -11.00
C THR A 48 1.30 -6.16 -12.49
N GLY A 49 2.18 -5.24 -12.90
CA GLY A 49 2.53 -5.02 -14.30
C GLY A 49 4.05 -4.99 -14.52
N ASN A 50 4.45 -4.60 -15.73
CA ASN A 50 5.82 -4.16 -15.99
C ASN A 50 5.91 -2.64 -15.82
N GLU A 51 7.13 -2.09 -15.71
CA GLU A 51 7.36 -0.66 -15.45
C GLU A 51 6.57 0.27 -16.40
N ALA A 52 6.45 -0.09 -17.67
CA ALA A 52 5.70 0.69 -18.65
C ALA A 52 4.18 0.67 -18.37
N ALA A 53 3.61 -0.51 -18.13
CA ALA A 53 2.19 -0.65 -17.82
C ALA A 53 1.80 0.02 -16.50
N GLU A 54 2.69 -0.02 -15.50
CA GLU A 54 2.49 0.63 -14.21
C GLU A 54 2.54 2.17 -14.32
N ALA A 55 3.46 2.68 -15.15
CA ALA A 55 3.52 4.11 -15.48
C ALA A 55 2.29 4.56 -16.28
N ASP A 56 1.85 3.76 -17.26
CA ASP A 56 0.65 4.03 -18.05
C ASP A 56 -0.60 4.07 -17.17
N GLN A 57 -0.73 3.11 -16.25
CA GLN A 57 -1.83 3.07 -15.28
C GLN A 57 -1.85 4.31 -14.38
N SER A 58 -0.67 4.76 -13.92
CA SER A 58 -0.56 5.99 -13.12
C SER A 58 -0.95 7.24 -13.92
N CYS A 59 -0.58 7.31 -15.20
CA CYS A 59 -0.96 8.41 -16.10
C CYS A 59 -2.45 8.38 -16.46
N ALA A 60 -3.07 7.20 -16.52
CA ALA A 60 -4.51 7.05 -16.71
C ALA A 60 -5.31 7.59 -15.51
N ILE A 61 -4.79 7.43 -14.29
CA ILE A 61 -5.39 7.97 -13.07
C ILE A 61 -5.24 9.50 -12.99
N SER A 62 -4.10 10.04 -13.45
CA SER A 62 -3.82 11.48 -13.41
C SER A 62 -3.25 11.95 -14.74
N THR A 63 -4.09 12.42 -15.64
CA THR A 63 -3.68 12.81 -17.01
C THR A 63 -2.75 14.02 -17.07
N GLU A 64 -2.63 14.79 -15.98
CA GLU A 64 -1.77 15.97 -15.90
C GLU A 64 -0.30 15.64 -15.59
N VAL A 65 0.03 14.39 -15.25
CA VAL A 65 1.42 14.02 -14.93
C VAL A 65 2.23 13.70 -16.19
N ARG A 66 3.52 14.09 -16.16
CA ARG A 66 4.45 13.75 -17.25
C ARG A 66 4.88 12.30 -17.13
N ARG A 67 4.51 11.50 -18.13
CA ARG A 67 4.83 10.05 -18.19
C ARG A 67 6.31 9.73 -17.98
N GLU A 68 7.22 10.53 -18.55
CA GLU A 68 8.67 10.35 -18.39
C GLU A 68 9.10 10.39 -16.91
N ILE A 69 8.57 11.35 -16.15
CA ILE A 69 8.87 11.50 -14.71
C ILE A 69 8.29 10.31 -13.94
N VAL A 70 7.08 9.88 -14.29
CA VAL A 70 6.46 8.70 -13.67
C VAL A 70 7.30 7.45 -13.90
N LEU A 71 7.79 7.26 -15.13
CA LEU A 71 8.62 6.11 -15.47
C LEU A 71 9.94 6.12 -14.70
N GLU A 72 10.65 7.25 -14.64
CA GLU A 72 11.88 7.38 -13.85
C GLU A 72 11.66 7.06 -12.36
N LEU A 73 10.57 7.56 -11.78
CA LEU A 73 10.18 7.24 -10.40
C LEU A 73 9.83 5.76 -10.24
N GLN A 74 9.16 5.16 -11.22
CA GLN A 74 8.80 3.75 -11.19
C GLN A 74 10.04 2.87 -11.21
N THR A 75 10.99 3.13 -12.10
CA THR A 75 12.29 2.43 -12.15
C THR A 75 13.05 2.58 -10.83
N MET A 76 13.15 3.80 -10.29
CA MET A 76 13.76 4.05 -8.97
C MET A 76 13.09 3.22 -7.85
N PHE A 77 11.76 3.11 -7.87
CA PHE A 77 11.05 2.28 -6.91
C PHE A 77 11.35 0.79 -7.09
N HIS A 78 11.40 0.26 -8.30
CA HIS A 78 11.77 -1.15 -8.54
C HIS A 78 13.20 -1.47 -8.10
N GLU A 79 14.13 -0.53 -8.28
CA GLU A 79 15.53 -0.68 -7.88
C GLU A 79 15.73 -0.67 -6.36
N HIS A 80 15.03 0.23 -5.66
CA HIS A 80 15.34 0.53 -4.25
C HIS A 80 14.25 0.11 -3.26
N ASN A 81 12.99 -0.01 -3.68
CA ASN A 81 11.89 -0.34 -2.80
C ASN A 81 11.77 -1.85 -2.61
N ASN A 82 12.44 -2.32 -1.57
CA ASN A 82 12.39 -3.70 -1.10
C ASN A 82 10.98 -4.26 -0.89
N LEU A 83 9.97 -3.42 -0.60
CA LEU A 83 8.59 -3.88 -0.41
C LEU A 83 7.97 -4.37 -1.73
N ILE A 84 8.28 -3.72 -2.86
CA ILE A 84 7.80 -4.15 -4.18
C ILE A 84 8.26 -5.58 -4.43
N ARG A 85 9.57 -5.84 -4.24
CA ARG A 85 10.15 -7.18 -4.37
C ARG A 85 9.47 -8.18 -3.43
N SER A 86 9.25 -7.82 -2.16
CA SER A 86 8.57 -8.68 -1.19
C SER A 86 7.14 -9.03 -1.62
N PHE A 87 6.38 -8.07 -2.14
CA PHE A 87 5.02 -8.31 -2.65
C PHE A 87 5.02 -9.17 -3.91
N THR A 88 5.91 -8.91 -4.87
CA THR A 88 6.06 -9.74 -6.07
C THR A 88 6.41 -11.18 -5.70
N THR A 89 7.42 -11.38 -4.84
CA THR A 89 7.80 -12.73 -4.38
C THR A 89 6.68 -13.41 -3.60
N ALA A 90 5.93 -12.66 -2.78
CA ALA A 90 4.78 -13.21 -2.07
C ALA A 90 3.71 -13.70 -3.06
N LEU A 91 3.39 -12.93 -4.10
CA LEU A 91 2.44 -13.33 -5.14
C LEU A 91 2.87 -14.60 -5.88
N ASP A 92 4.14 -14.68 -6.26
CA ASP A 92 4.70 -15.86 -6.94
C ASP A 92 4.59 -17.14 -6.08
N GLN A 93 4.57 -16.99 -4.75
CA GLN A 93 4.53 -18.07 -3.77
C GLN A 93 3.12 -18.39 -3.25
N MET A 94 2.07 -17.68 -3.69
CA MET A 94 0.69 -17.90 -3.27
C MET A 94 -0.08 -18.73 -4.32
N PRO A 95 -0.21 -20.05 -4.15
CA PRO A 95 -0.93 -20.91 -5.10
C PRO A 95 -2.46 -20.77 -5.00
N THR A 96 -3.00 -20.26 -3.89
CA THR A 96 -4.45 -20.14 -3.65
C THR A 96 -4.82 -18.81 -2.99
N ASP A 97 -6.10 -18.46 -3.09
CA ASP A 97 -6.66 -17.22 -2.51
C ASP A 97 -6.73 -17.25 -0.97
N ASP A 98 -6.47 -18.40 -0.33
CA ASP A 98 -6.48 -18.55 1.14
C ASP A 98 -5.28 -17.87 1.82
N TYR A 99 -4.24 -17.54 1.03
CA TYR A 99 -3.07 -16.85 1.51
C TYR A 99 -3.35 -15.37 1.79
N LYS A 100 -2.73 -14.86 2.86
CA LYS A 100 -2.85 -13.47 3.28
C LYS A 100 -1.47 -12.89 3.50
N VAL A 101 -1.29 -11.63 3.12
CA VAL A 101 -0.13 -10.85 3.57
C VAL A 101 -0.51 -10.15 4.87
N VAL A 102 0.26 -10.40 5.91
CA VAL A 102 0.03 -9.86 7.24
C VAL A 102 1.15 -8.88 7.55
N ILE A 103 0.79 -7.60 7.67
CA ILE A 103 1.70 -6.54 8.09
C ILE A 103 1.63 -6.41 9.61
N ARG A 104 2.75 -6.70 10.29
CA ARG A 104 2.83 -6.67 11.75
C ARG A 104 3.25 -5.29 12.24
N ALA A 105 2.30 -4.37 12.26
CA ALA A 105 2.56 -2.94 12.53
C ALA A 105 3.25 -2.67 13.88
N ASP A 106 3.00 -3.52 14.89
CA ASP A 106 3.47 -3.35 16.26
C ASP A 106 4.64 -4.28 16.63
N LYS A 107 5.18 -5.04 15.67
CA LYS A 107 6.26 -5.99 15.96
C LYS A 107 7.50 -5.21 16.40
N THR A 108 7.96 -5.51 17.62
CA THR A 108 9.22 -4.98 18.13
C THR A 108 10.37 -5.75 17.49
N PRO A 109 11.37 -5.06 16.90
CA PRO A 109 12.52 -5.73 16.32
C PRO A 109 13.27 -6.61 17.31
N PRO A 110 13.91 -7.70 16.86
CA PRO A 110 14.70 -8.56 17.75
C PRO A 110 15.78 -7.76 18.49
N GLY A 111 15.81 -7.90 19.82
CA GLY A 111 16.78 -7.19 20.68
C GLY A 111 16.38 -5.76 21.05
N GLU A 112 15.29 -5.22 20.49
CA GLU A 112 14.80 -3.88 20.81
C GLU A 112 13.74 -3.88 21.92
N HIS A 113 13.60 -2.74 22.57
CA HIS A 113 12.65 -2.59 23.66
C HIS A 113 11.29 -2.08 23.16
N LYS A 114 10.21 -2.79 23.47
CA LYS A 114 8.82 -2.47 23.06
C LYS A 114 8.25 -1.11 23.49
N ARG A 115 8.97 -0.38 24.36
CA ARG A 115 8.58 0.97 24.84
C ARG A 115 9.46 2.10 24.26
N ARG A 116 10.28 1.79 23.26
CA ARG A 116 11.04 2.79 22.50
C ARG A 116 10.44 2.92 21.10
N PHE A 117 10.68 4.06 20.48
CA PHE A 117 10.43 4.18 19.04
C PHE A 117 11.46 3.33 18.32
N ASN A 118 11.01 2.24 17.70
CA ASN A 118 11.85 1.35 16.92
C ASN A 118 11.50 1.59 15.44
N ALA A 119 12.52 1.91 14.63
CA ALA A 119 12.31 2.02 13.20
C ALA A 119 11.92 0.63 12.64
N PRO A 120 10.92 0.54 11.75
CA PRO A 120 10.58 -0.74 11.13
C PRO A 120 11.78 -1.28 10.34
N VAL A 121 12.13 -2.54 10.54
CA VAL A 121 13.12 -3.25 9.71
C VAL A 121 12.39 -4.17 8.72
N LYS A 122 12.96 -4.33 7.52
CA LYS A 122 12.33 -4.99 6.36
C LYS A 122 11.65 -6.33 6.71
N ASP A 123 12.30 -7.17 7.51
CA ASP A 123 11.83 -8.52 7.86
C ASP A 123 10.70 -8.54 8.93
N ASP A 124 10.37 -7.39 9.50
CA ASP A 124 9.29 -7.24 10.47
C ASP A 124 8.00 -6.70 9.87
N VAL A 125 8.06 -6.09 8.68
CA VAL A 125 6.93 -5.34 8.13
C VAL A 125 5.85 -6.24 7.56
N ALA A 126 6.19 -7.36 6.91
CA ALA A 126 5.18 -8.22 6.28
C ALA A 126 5.58 -9.71 6.26
N VAL A 127 4.62 -10.60 6.53
CA VAL A 127 4.77 -12.06 6.42
C VAL A 127 3.62 -12.63 5.61
N VAL A 128 3.91 -13.64 4.78
CA VAL A 128 2.89 -14.44 4.07
C VAL A 128 2.41 -15.55 4.98
N ILE A 129 1.11 -15.61 5.27
CA ILE A 129 0.51 -16.55 6.22
C ILE A 129 -0.67 -17.27 5.56
N VAL A 130 -0.79 -18.58 5.83
CA VAL A 130 -1.97 -19.39 5.51
C VAL A 130 -2.88 -19.45 6.75
N GLY A 131 -4.18 -19.21 6.58
CA GLY A 131 -5.15 -19.39 7.66
C GLY A 131 -5.39 -18.15 8.54
N THR A 132 -5.29 -18.30 9.87
CA THR A 132 -5.80 -17.32 10.86
C THR A 132 -4.79 -16.86 11.92
N GLU A 133 -3.50 -17.13 11.72
CA GLU A 133 -2.45 -16.72 12.67
C GLU A 133 -2.07 -15.23 12.51
N PHE A 134 -2.91 -14.34 13.02
CA PHE A 134 -2.65 -12.90 13.08
C PHE A 134 -3.13 -12.29 14.40
N GLU A 135 -2.49 -11.21 14.83
CA GLU A 135 -2.81 -10.49 16.05
C GLU A 135 -3.80 -9.34 15.83
N ARG A 136 -4.36 -8.80 16.92
CA ARG A 136 -5.44 -7.77 16.88
C ARG A 136 -5.06 -6.50 16.11
N ARG A 137 -3.77 -6.16 16.04
CA ARG A 137 -3.26 -4.94 15.39
C ARG A 137 -2.58 -5.20 14.05
N ASP A 138 -2.59 -6.44 13.59
CA ASP A 138 -2.03 -6.78 12.29
C ASP A 138 -2.93 -6.26 11.17
N ILE A 139 -2.31 -5.77 10.10
CA ILE A 139 -3.00 -5.36 8.89
C ILE A 139 -3.02 -6.55 7.93
N ILE A 140 -4.21 -7.07 7.66
CA ILE A 140 -4.41 -8.27 6.84
C ILE A 140 -4.82 -7.85 5.43
N ILE A 141 -3.98 -8.17 4.46
CA ILE A 141 -4.23 -7.98 3.04
C ILE A 141 -4.59 -9.35 2.44
N HIS A 142 -5.77 -9.42 1.84
CA HIS A 142 -6.25 -10.63 1.16
C HIS A 142 -5.81 -10.61 -0.30
N LEU A 143 -5.66 -11.78 -0.92
CA LEU A 143 -5.24 -11.85 -2.31
C LEU A 143 -6.22 -11.12 -3.24
N ARG A 144 -7.51 -11.45 -3.17
CA ARG A 144 -8.60 -10.71 -3.80
C ARG A 144 -9.75 -10.53 -2.82
N ASN A 145 -10.22 -9.31 -2.67
CA ASN A 145 -11.46 -8.98 -1.99
C ASN A 145 -11.99 -7.65 -2.55
N GLU A 146 -13.29 -7.53 -2.71
CA GLU A 146 -13.91 -6.31 -3.27
C GLU A 146 -14.03 -5.19 -2.22
N ASN A 147 -13.39 -5.34 -1.07
CA ASN A 147 -13.66 -4.53 0.12
C ASN A 147 -12.45 -3.70 0.54
N LEU A 148 -12.63 -2.38 0.60
CA LEU A 148 -11.65 -1.48 1.23
C LEU A 148 -11.76 -1.56 2.76
N ARG A 149 -10.62 -1.75 3.43
CA ARG A 149 -10.53 -1.80 4.89
C ARG A 149 -9.84 -0.57 5.44
N ARG A 150 -10.35 -0.02 6.55
CA ARG A 150 -9.68 1.06 7.28
C ARG A 150 -8.53 0.48 8.10
N VAL A 151 -7.36 1.09 7.99
CA VAL A 151 -6.17 0.79 8.79
C VAL A 151 -5.65 2.12 9.36
N ALA A 152 -5.26 2.13 10.63
CA ALA A 152 -4.86 3.32 11.38
C ALA A 152 -3.47 3.12 11.95
#